data_AF-A0A2K3KZ11-F1
#
_entry.id   AF-A0A2K3KZ11-F1
#
_cell.length_a   1.000
_cell.length_b   1.000
_cell.length_c   1.000
_cell.angle_alpha   90.00
_cell.angle_beta   90.00
_cell.angle_gamma   90.00
#
_symmetry.space_group_name_H-M   'P 1'
#
loop_
_entity.id
_entity.type
_entity.pdbx_description
1 polymer ?
#
loop_
_entity_poly.entity_id
_entity_poly.type
_entity_poly.pdbx_seq_one_letter_code
_entity_poly.pdbx_strand_id
1 'polypeptide(L)'
;MKYVLVTGGVVSGLGKGITASSIGLLLKACGLRVTAIKIDPYLNTDAGTMSPIEHGEVYVLDDGGESVIDKERRGDYLGKTVQVVPHITDAIQDWIERVAHIPVDGKEGPADVCVIELGGTIGDIESMPFIQALGHFSYRVGANNFCLVHVSLVPVLNVVGEQVMSLNSKWPLRSM
;
A
#
# COMPACT_ATOMS: atom_id res chain seq x y z
N MET A 1 2.36 -13.81 10.53
CA MET A 1 1.42 -13.13 9.63
C MET A 1 1.96 -13.14 8.20
N LYS A 2 1.10 -13.31 7.20
CA LYS A 2 1.42 -13.17 5.78
C LYS A 2 0.87 -11.84 5.26
N TYR A 3 1.51 -11.26 4.25
CA TYR A 3 1.11 -9.99 3.65
C TYR A 3 0.84 -10.17 2.16
N VAL A 4 -0.31 -9.66 1.71
CA VAL A 4 -0.67 -9.59 0.28
C VAL A 4 -0.81 -8.13 -0.09
N LEU A 5 0.16 -7.59 -0.83
CA LEU A 5 0.13 -6.23 -1.34
C LEU A 5 -0.58 -6.20 -2.70
N VAL A 6 -1.67 -5.44 -2.78
CA VAL A 6 -2.38 -5.14 -4.02
C VAL A 6 -2.00 -3.73 -4.46
N THR A 7 -1.40 -3.61 -5.65
CA THR A 7 -1.06 -2.33 -6.28
C THR A 7 -1.76 -2.20 -7.63
N GLY A 8 -1.80 -0.98 -8.18
CA GLY A 8 -2.41 -0.72 -9.49
C GLY A 8 -1.46 0.01 -10.42
N GLY A 9 -1.63 -0.24 -11.72
CA GLY A 9 -0.90 0.45 -12.77
C GLY A 9 -1.42 1.85 -13.06
N VAL A 10 -1.54 2.15 -14.36
CA VAL A 10 -1.58 3.49 -14.99
C VAL A 10 -2.84 4.33 -14.69
N VAL A 11 -3.93 3.73 -14.20
CA VAL A 11 -5.21 4.44 -14.02
C VAL A 11 -5.80 4.16 -12.63
N SER A 12 -6.27 5.21 -11.97
CA SER A 12 -7.05 5.09 -10.73
C SER A 12 -8.44 4.49 -11.04
N GLY A 13 -8.96 3.64 -10.16
CA GLY A 13 -10.29 3.03 -10.36
C GLY A 13 -10.34 1.71 -11.16
N LEU A 14 -9.20 1.08 -11.47
CA LEU A 14 -9.14 -0.23 -12.17
C LEU A 14 -9.70 -1.44 -11.40
N GLY A 15 -10.24 -1.24 -10.19
CA GLY A 15 -10.75 -2.33 -9.35
C GLY A 15 -9.72 -2.94 -8.41
N LYS A 16 -8.73 -2.15 -7.93
CA LYS A 16 -7.82 -2.55 -6.85
C LYS A 16 -8.59 -3.02 -5.60
N GLY A 17 -9.51 -2.20 -5.11
CA GLY A 17 -10.34 -2.54 -3.94
C GLY A 17 -11.23 -3.78 -4.15
N ILE A 18 -11.76 -3.98 -5.37
CA ILE A 18 -12.51 -5.20 -5.71
C ILE A 18 -11.59 -6.42 -5.67
N THR A 19 -10.39 -6.31 -6.24
CA THR A 19 -9.38 -7.37 -6.22
C THR A 19 -8.96 -7.71 -4.79
N ALA A 20 -8.60 -6.70 -3.98
CA ALA A 20 -8.20 -6.85 -2.59
C ALA A 20 -9.32 -7.49 -1.75
N SER A 21 -10.56 -7.00 -1.89
CA SER A 21 -11.71 -7.55 -1.19
C SER A 21 -12.03 -8.99 -1.60
N SER A 22 -11.92 -9.30 -2.90
CA SER A 22 -12.15 -10.65 -3.43
C SER A 22 -11.12 -11.63 -2.89
N ILE A 23 -9.84 -11.24 -2.85
CA ILE A 23 -8.77 -12.05 -2.24
C ILE A 23 -9.05 -12.26 -0.75
N GLY A 24 -9.41 -11.21 -0.01
CA GLY A 24 -9.74 -11.31 1.41
C GLY A 24 -10.93 -12.25 1.68
N LEU A 25 -11.98 -12.18 0.86
CA LEU A 25 -13.13 -13.07 0.98
C LEU A 25 -12.77 -14.53 0.71
N LEU A 26 -11.97 -14.81 -0.32
CA LEU A 26 -11.51 -16.16 -0.64
C LEU A 26 -10.66 -16.75 0.48
N LEU A 27 -9.72 -15.97 1.03
CA LEU A 27 -8.89 -16.40 2.16
C LEU A 27 -9.75 -16.69 3.40
N LYS A 28 -10.76 -15.85 3.67
CA LYS A 28 -11.72 -16.08 4.75
C LYS A 28 -12.56 -17.33 4.54
N ALA A 29 -12.97 -17.61 3.30
CA ALA A 29 -13.67 -18.85 2.94
C ALA A 29 -12.79 -20.10 3.12
N CYS A 30 -11.47 -19.97 2.96
CA CYS A 30 -10.49 -21.01 3.29
C CYS A 30 -10.25 -21.17 4.80
N GLY A 31 -10.96 -20.43 5.65
CA GLY A 31 -10.86 -20.51 7.11
C GLY A 31 -9.74 -19.65 7.72
N LEU A 32 -9.07 -18.80 6.94
CA LEU A 32 -8.04 -17.90 7.44
C LEU A 32 -8.64 -16.63 8.06
N ARG A 33 -8.00 -16.12 9.10
CA ARG A 33 -8.29 -14.79 9.65
C ARG A 33 -7.60 -13.75 8.77
N VAL A 34 -8.40 -12.80 8.27
CA VAL A 34 -7.92 -11.77 7.35
C VAL A 34 -8.15 -10.40 7.97
N THR A 35 -7.11 -9.57 7.93
CA THR A 35 -7.21 -8.13 8.15
C THR A 35 -6.90 -7.39 6.85
N ALA A 36 -7.36 -6.14 6.74
CA ALA A 36 -7.15 -5.32 5.56
C ALA A 36 -6.63 -3.94 5.96
N ILE A 37 -5.64 -3.45 5.21
CA ILE A 37 -5.07 -2.12 5.34
C ILE A 37 -5.19 -1.44 3.99
N LYS A 38 -5.78 -0.25 3.97
CA LYS A 38 -5.76 0.62 2.79
C LYS A 38 -4.74 1.73 3.02
N ILE A 39 -3.96 2.05 2.00
CA ILE A 39 -2.96 3.11 2.01
C ILE A 39 -3.25 4.00 0.83
N ASP A 40 -3.81 5.17 1.05
CA ASP A 40 -4.07 6.14 -0.02
C ASP A 40 -2.94 7.16 -0.02
N PRO A 41 -2.09 7.24 -1.08
CA PRO A 41 -0.93 8.12 -1.13
C PRO A 41 -1.27 9.60 -1.43
N TYR A 42 -2.48 10.06 -1.09
CA TYR A 42 -2.89 11.44 -1.32
C TYR A 42 -2.57 12.35 -0.13
N LEU A 43 -2.05 13.53 -0.43
CA LEU A 43 -1.55 14.56 0.49
C LEU A 43 -2.70 15.36 1.13
N ASN A 44 -3.75 14.68 1.60
CA ASN A 44 -4.92 15.36 2.17
C ASN A 44 -4.91 15.23 3.70
N THR A 45 -4.52 16.32 4.35
CA THR A 45 -4.47 16.47 5.81
C THR A 45 -5.87 16.50 6.47
N ASP A 46 -6.96 16.43 5.69
CA ASP A 46 -8.35 16.72 6.11
C ASP A 46 -9.32 15.53 5.98
N ALA A 47 -8.85 14.28 6.10
CA ALA A 47 -9.74 13.10 6.15
C ALA A 47 -10.53 12.97 7.48
N GLY A 48 -10.27 13.84 8.46
CA GLY A 48 -10.87 13.85 9.79
C GLY A 48 -12.38 14.15 9.88
N THR A 49 -13.09 14.24 8.75
CA THR A 49 -14.57 14.36 8.72
C THR A 49 -15.29 13.08 8.30
N MET A 50 -14.58 12.02 7.92
CA MET A 50 -15.20 10.75 7.55
C MET A 50 -14.98 9.68 8.63
N SER A 51 -16.02 8.88 8.86
CA SER A 51 -16.07 7.83 9.88
C SER A 51 -14.91 6.82 9.72
N PRO A 52 -14.27 6.37 10.83
CA PRO A 52 -13.19 5.37 10.83
C PRO A 52 -13.52 4.03 10.15
N ILE A 53 -14.78 3.80 9.79
CA ILE A 53 -15.28 2.57 9.17
C ILE A 53 -15.33 2.68 7.64
N GLU A 54 -15.25 3.90 7.08
CA GLU A 54 -15.47 4.16 5.65
C GLU A 54 -14.21 4.61 4.90
N HIS A 55 -13.20 5.13 5.60
CA HIS A 55 -11.93 5.52 5.01
C HIS A 55 -10.77 4.96 5.83
N GLY A 56 -10.10 3.93 5.31
CA GLY A 56 -8.79 3.48 5.79
C GLY A 56 -7.70 4.45 5.37
N GLU A 57 -7.83 5.73 5.71
CA GLU A 57 -6.85 6.75 5.40
C GLU A 57 -5.77 6.78 6.46
N VAL A 58 -4.56 6.42 6.04
CA VAL A 58 -3.35 6.57 6.81
C VAL A 58 -2.37 7.33 5.94
N TYR A 59 -2.27 8.62 6.22
CA TYR A 59 -0.94 9.19 6.33
C TYR A 59 -0.64 9.31 7.80
N VAL A 60 0.40 8.56 8.18
CA VAL A 60 1.29 8.76 9.33
C VAL A 60 0.64 9.77 10.31
N LEU A 61 0.02 9.24 11.37
CA LEU A 61 0.10 9.77 12.76
C LEU A 61 -1.15 10.36 13.42
N ASP A 62 -2.37 10.00 13.01
CA ASP A 62 -3.57 10.26 13.84
C ASP A 62 -4.09 9.01 14.58
N ASP A 63 -3.41 7.86 14.47
CA ASP A 63 -3.74 6.64 15.21
C ASP A 63 -3.14 6.58 16.63
N GLY A 64 -2.60 7.71 17.12
CA GLY A 64 -1.97 7.82 18.44
C GLY A 64 -0.51 7.36 18.50
N GLY A 65 0.13 7.04 17.36
CA GLY A 65 1.58 6.83 17.25
C GLY A 65 2.36 8.14 17.05
N GLU A 66 3.62 8.20 17.49
CA GLU A 66 4.45 9.41 17.42
C GLU A 66 4.98 9.74 16.03
N SER A 67 4.84 11.01 15.62
CA SER A 67 5.24 11.45 14.29
C SER A 67 6.72 11.36 14.03
N VAL A 68 7.12 11.12 12.77
CA VAL A 68 8.49 11.46 12.33
C VAL A 68 8.79 12.94 12.61
N ILE A 69 7.79 13.82 12.44
CA ILE A 69 7.88 15.24 12.78
C ILE A 69 8.03 15.45 14.30
N ASP A 70 7.36 14.67 15.14
CA ASP A 70 7.39 14.82 16.60
C ASP A 70 8.71 14.31 17.16
N LYS A 71 9.19 13.18 16.63
CA LYS A 71 10.52 12.62 16.90
C LYS A 71 11.62 13.59 16.50
N GLU A 72 11.45 14.30 15.38
CA GLU A 72 12.36 15.37 14.95
C GLU A 72 12.36 16.55 15.92
N ARG A 73 11.17 17.07 16.26
CA ARG A 73 11.03 18.20 17.20
C ARG A 73 11.54 17.89 18.60
N ARG A 74 11.45 16.64 19.04
CA ARG A 74 11.97 16.17 20.34
C ARG A 74 13.48 15.94 20.33
N GLY A 75 14.09 15.86 19.15
CA GLY A 75 15.52 15.64 18.99
C GLY A 75 15.95 14.16 18.98
N ASP A 76 15.03 13.24 18.72
CA ASP A 76 15.32 11.79 18.66
C ASP A 76 16.30 11.45 17.53
N TYR A 77 16.35 12.28 16.48
CA TYR A 77 17.33 12.17 15.39
C TYR A 77 18.69 12.82 15.72
N LEU A 78 18.92 13.28 16.95
CA LEU A 78 20.18 13.84 17.44
C LEU A 78 20.74 14.98 16.56
N GLY A 79 19.85 15.80 15.99
CA GLY A 79 20.20 16.90 15.08
C GLY A 79 20.61 16.46 13.67
N LYS A 80 20.48 15.17 13.33
CA LYS A 80 20.63 14.70 11.95
C LYS A 80 19.41 15.08 11.11
N THR A 81 19.63 15.29 9.82
CA THR A 81 18.55 15.60 8.88
C THR A 81 17.64 14.39 8.71
N VAL A 82 16.33 14.62 8.84
CA VAL A 82 15.32 13.63 8.47
C VAL A 82 15.25 13.52 6.96
N GLN A 83 15.15 12.29 6.48
CA GLN A 83 15.16 11.92 5.05
C GLN A 83 14.04 10.92 4.78
N VAL A 84 13.57 10.87 3.53
CA VAL A 84 12.56 9.88 3.09
C VAL A 84 13.03 8.46 3.39
N VAL A 85 14.24 8.13 2.98
CA VAL A 85 14.92 6.89 3.37
C VAL A 85 16.05 7.24 4.34
N PRO A 86 16.17 6.58 5.50
CA PRO A 86 15.31 5.50 6.00
C PRO A 86 14.10 5.97 6.82
N HIS A 87 14.09 7.23 7.28
CA HIS A 87 13.21 7.64 8.39
C HIS A 87 11.71 7.57 8.08
N ILE A 88 11.27 8.03 6.90
CA ILE A 88 9.86 7.93 6.49
C ILE A 88 9.49 6.50 6.13
N THR A 89 10.37 5.82 5.37
CA THR A 89 10.12 4.42 4.99
C THR A 89 10.02 3.48 6.18
N ASP A 90 10.81 3.70 7.23
CA ASP A 90 10.76 2.89 8.45
C ASP A 90 9.49 3.19 9.24
N ALA A 91 9.10 4.46 9.37
CA ALA A 91 7.83 4.81 10.01
C ALA A 91 6.62 4.17 9.32
N ILE A 92 6.60 4.12 7.97
CA ILE A 92 5.55 3.43 7.21
C ILE A 92 5.57 1.92 7.51
N GLN A 93 6.74 1.29 7.49
CA GLN A 93 6.88 -0.16 7.78
C GLN A 93 6.39 -0.49 9.19
N ASP A 94 6.82 0.28 10.18
CA ASP A 94 6.46 0.07 11.59
C ASP A 94 4.95 0.29 11.81
N TRP A 95 4.35 1.24 11.09
CA TRP A 95 2.92 1.46 11.11
C TRP A 95 2.14 0.28 10.50
N ILE A 96 2.54 -0.19 9.30
CA ILE A 96 1.92 -1.36 8.65
C ILE A 96 1.97 -2.57 9.58
N GLU A 97 3.14 -2.85 10.17
CA GLU A 97 3.31 -4.00 11.05
C GLU A 97 2.42 -3.87 12.29
N ARG A 98 2.36 -2.69 12.93
CA ARG A 98 1.52 -2.46 14.10
C ARG A 98 0.04 -2.68 13.79
N VAL A 99 -0.48 -2.03 12.75
CA VAL A 99 -1.91 -2.08 12.40
C VAL A 99 -2.32 -3.48 11.94
N ALA A 100 -1.45 -4.18 11.21
CA ALA A 100 -1.74 -5.53 10.76
C ALA A 100 -1.95 -6.51 11.93
N HIS A 101 -1.30 -6.28 13.08
CA HIS A 101 -1.44 -7.11 14.28
C HIS A 101 -2.66 -6.78 15.14
N ILE A 102 -3.39 -5.69 14.86
CA ILE A 102 -4.62 -5.35 15.58
C ILE A 102 -5.74 -6.31 15.14
N PRO A 103 -6.37 -7.05 16.07
CA PRO A 103 -7.45 -7.98 15.73
C PRO A 103 -8.73 -7.21 15.34
N VAL A 104 -9.29 -7.53 14.17
CA VAL A 104 -10.53 -6.92 13.64
C VAL A 104 -11.76 -7.81 13.78
N ASP A 105 -11.57 -9.07 14.18
CA ASP A 105 -12.62 -10.10 14.28
C ASP A 105 -13.05 -10.39 15.73
N GLY A 106 -12.61 -9.56 16.69
CA GLY A 106 -12.93 -9.69 18.11
C GLY A 106 -12.27 -10.88 18.81
N LYS A 107 -11.37 -11.61 18.13
CA LYS A 107 -10.62 -12.72 18.71
C LYS A 107 -9.26 -12.26 19.23
N GLU A 108 -8.74 -12.96 20.23
CA GLU A 108 -7.37 -12.74 20.70
C GLU A 108 -6.35 -13.13 19.63
N GLY A 109 -5.24 -12.40 19.62
CA GLY A 109 -4.11 -12.63 18.71
C GLY A 109 -4.32 -12.07 17.29
N PRO A 110 -3.22 -11.97 16.53
CA PRO A 110 -3.21 -11.35 15.20
C PRO A 110 -3.91 -12.21 14.14
N ALA A 111 -4.25 -11.58 13.00
CA ALA A 111 -4.75 -12.28 11.82
C ALA A 111 -3.67 -13.17 11.16
N ASP A 112 -4.10 -14.14 10.36
CA ASP A 112 -3.18 -15.00 9.59
C ASP A 112 -2.60 -14.24 8.40
N VAL A 113 -3.44 -13.46 7.72
CA VAL A 113 -3.12 -12.69 6.51
C VAL A 113 -3.58 -11.24 6.63
N CYS A 114 -2.70 -10.31 6.24
CA CYS A 114 -3.02 -8.90 6.04
C CYS A 114 -3.03 -8.58 4.54
N VAL A 115 -4.17 -8.14 4.02
CA VAL A 115 -4.29 -7.62 2.66
C VAL A 115 -4.03 -6.12 2.69
N ILE A 116 -2.98 -5.67 2.02
CA ILE A 116 -2.61 -4.26 1.92
C ILE A 116 -3.02 -3.77 0.53
N GLU A 117 -3.90 -2.79 0.44
CA GLU A 117 -4.20 -2.09 -0.81
C GLU A 117 -3.42 -0.77 -0.84
N LEU A 118 -2.54 -0.61 -1.81
CA LEU A 118 -1.95 0.69 -2.13
C LEU A 118 -2.84 1.39 -3.16
N GLY A 119 -3.53 2.43 -2.69
CA GLY A 119 -4.33 3.38 -3.45
C GLY A 119 -3.50 4.17 -4.46
N GLY A 120 -4.19 4.99 -5.26
CA GLY A 120 -3.54 5.81 -6.29
C GLY A 120 -2.99 5.03 -7.49
N THR A 121 -2.17 5.70 -8.28
CA THR A 121 -1.50 5.18 -9.49
C THR A 121 -0.03 4.96 -9.15
N ILE A 122 0.57 3.84 -9.58
CA ILE A 122 2.02 3.69 -9.47
C ILE A 122 2.71 4.60 -10.48
N GLY A 123 3.66 5.40 -10.01
CA GLY A 123 4.48 6.29 -10.86
C GLY A 123 4.37 7.77 -10.51
N ASP A 124 3.42 8.13 -9.64
CA ASP A 124 3.24 9.49 -9.15
C ASP A 124 4.24 9.78 -8.00
N ILE A 125 4.64 11.05 -7.85
CA ILE A 125 5.67 11.48 -6.88
C ILE A 125 5.26 11.19 -5.43
N GLU A 126 3.96 11.17 -5.15
CA GLU A 126 3.37 10.93 -3.84
C GLU A 126 3.43 9.45 -3.45
N SER A 127 3.40 8.55 -4.45
CA SER A 127 3.45 7.10 -4.23
C SER A 127 4.87 6.57 -3.96
N MET A 128 5.92 7.34 -4.33
CA MET A 128 7.31 6.90 -4.24
C MET A 128 7.75 6.47 -2.84
N PRO A 129 7.47 7.23 -1.76
CA PRO A 129 7.85 6.82 -0.40
C PRO A 129 7.21 5.49 0.03
N PHE A 130 5.97 5.23 -0.39
CA PHE A 130 5.23 4.02 -0.05
C PHE A 130 5.72 2.80 -0.80
N ILE A 131 5.96 2.94 -2.11
CA ILE A 131 6.55 1.87 -2.92
C ILE A 131 7.94 1.50 -2.38
N GLN A 132 8.75 2.49 -2.05
CA GLN A 132 10.06 2.27 -1.44
C GLN A 132 9.95 1.55 -0.09
N ALA A 133 9.05 2.00 0.79
CA ALA A 133 8.81 1.39 2.09
C ALA A 133 8.33 -0.06 1.98
N LEU A 134 7.37 -0.34 1.09
CA LEU A 134 6.84 -1.68 0.84
C LEU A 134 7.88 -2.61 0.18
N GLY A 135 8.75 -2.05 -0.66
CA GLY A 135 9.92 -2.74 -1.19
C GLY A 135 10.84 -3.23 -0.07
N HIS A 136 11.26 -2.32 0.82
CA HIS A 136 12.05 -2.68 2.00
C HIS A 136 11.32 -3.64 2.94
N PHE A 137 10.01 -3.44 3.13
CA PHE A 137 9.16 -4.28 3.96
C PHE A 137 9.18 -5.73 3.50
N SER A 138 9.13 -5.98 2.18
CA SER A 138 9.17 -7.33 1.61
C SER A 138 10.44 -8.10 2.02
N TYR A 139 11.58 -7.41 2.11
CA TYR A 139 12.83 -7.97 2.62
C TYR A 139 12.79 -8.18 4.13
N ARG A 140 12.23 -7.22 4.87
CA ARG A 140 12.09 -7.27 6.34
C ARG A 140 11.26 -8.48 6.79
N VAL A 141 10.12 -8.73 6.15
CA VAL A 141 9.22 -9.84 6.51
C VAL A 141 9.64 -11.18 5.89
N GLY A 142 10.47 -11.15 4.85
CA GLY A 142 10.98 -12.32 4.14
C GLY A 142 10.12 -12.79 2.97
N ALA A 143 10.77 -13.34 1.95
CA ALA A 143 10.15 -13.69 0.66
C ALA A 143 8.96 -14.66 0.75
N ASN A 144 8.92 -15.53 1.77
CA ASN A 144 7.81 -16.48 1.97
C ASN A 144 6.60 -15.87 2.69
N ASN A 145 6.70 -14.61 3.15
CA ASN A 145 5.67 -13.93 3.92
C ASN A 145 5.04 -12.75 3.17
N PHE A 146 5.49 -12.46 1.95
CA PHE A 146 5.04 -11.32 1.16
C PHE A 146 4.65 -11.74 -0.25
N CYS A 147 3.47 -11.32 -0.70
CA CYS A 147 2.97 -11.55 -2.04
C CYS A 147 2.56 -10.22 -2.68
N LEU A 148 3.01 -9.96 -3.91
CA LEU A 148 2.63 -8.78 -4.69
C LEU A 148 1.60 -9.18 -5.76
N VAL A 149 0.47 -8.50 -5.75
CA VAL A 149 -0.57 -8.56 -6.78
C VAL A 149 -0.63 -7.20 -7.46
N HIS A 150 -0.36 -7.17 -8.77
CA HIS A 150 -0.41 -5.95 -9.55
C HIS A 150 -1.61 -5.96 -10.51
N VAL A 151 -2.51 -4.99 -10.35
CA VAL A 151 -3.69 -4.83 -11.19
C VAL A 151 -3.37 -3.86 -12.32
N SER A 152 -3.43 -4.33 -13.56
CA SER A 152 -3.17 -3.52 -14.75
C SER A 152 -4.36 -3.51 -15.70
N LEU A 153 -4.51 -2.42 -16.45
CA LEU A 153 -5.48 -2.29 -17.53
C LEU A 153 -4.88 -2.86 -18.81
N VAL A 154 -5.63 -3.72 -19.48
CA VAL A 154 -5.33 -4.07 -20.87
C VAL A 154 -6.40 -3.45 -21.78
N PRO A 155 -6.10 -2.34 -22.47
CA PRO A 155 -7.07 -1.70 -23.33
C PRO A 155 -7.27 -2.51 -24.62
N VAL A 156 -8.53 -2.64 -25.05
CA VAL A 156 -8.88 -3.12 -26.37
C VAL A 156 -9.30 -1.89 -27.19
N LEU A 157 -8.52 -1.59 -28.24
CA LEU A 157 -8.84 -0.49 -29.14
C LEU A 157 -9.80 -1.01 -30.22
N ASN A 158 -11.09 -0.66 -30.11
CA ASN A 158 -12.15 -1.07 -31.03
C ASN A 158 -11.85 -0.75 -32.51
N VAL A 159 -10.94 0.18 -32.80
CA VAL A 159 -10.56 0.57 -34.16
C VAL A 159 -9.64 -0.47 -34.83
N VAL A 160 -8.90 -1.26 -34.04
CA VAL A 160 -7.92 -2.25 -34.54
C VAL A 160 -8.35 -3.67 -34.20
N GLY A 161 -9.22 -3.87 -33.20
CA GLY A 161 -9.69 -5.19 -32.77
C GLY A 161 -8.62 -6.04 -32.07
N GLU A 162 -7.44 -5.47 -31.81
CA GLU A 162 -6.30 -6.14 -31.19
C GLU A 162 -6.16 -5.72 -29.73
N GLN A 163 -5.85 -6.71 -28.88
CA GLN A 163 -5.56 -6.50 -27.47
C GLN A 163 -4.13 -5.97 -27.33
N VAL A 164 -4.00 -4.67 -27.03
CA VAL A 164 -2.69 -4.04 -26.87
C VAL A 164 -2.24 -4.20 -25.42
N MET A 165 -1.37 -5.18 -25.19
CA MET A 165 -0.73 -5.39 -23.88
C MET A 165 0.28 -4.29 -23.52
N SER A 166 0.64 -3.44 -24.49
CA SER A 166 1.51 -2.29 -24.29
C SER A 166 0.71 -1.01 -24.03
N LEU A 167 0.50 -0.71 -22.75
CA LEU A 167 0.50 0.69 -22.29
C LEU A 167 1.92 1.13 -21.87
N ASN A 168 2.86 0.17 -21.70
CA ASN A 168 4.19 0.35 -21.12
C ASN A 168 5.38 0.33 -22.11
N SER A 169 5.14 0.30 -23.42
CA SER A 169 6.23 0.32 -24.42
C SER A 169 5.88 1.16 -25.65
N LYS A 170 5.98 2.48 -25.50
CA LYS A 170 6.24 3.38 -26.63
C LYS A 170 7.35 4.35 -26.26
N TRP A 171 8.59 3.84 -26.30
CA TRP A 171 9.68 4.66 -26.83
C TRP A 171 10.09 4.04 -28.16
N PRO A 172 9.96 4.74 -29.30
CA PRO A 172 10.55 4.25 -30.52
C PRO A 172 12.06 4.38 -30.36
N LEU A 173 12.74 3.28 -30.06
CA LEU A 173 14.14 3.14 -30.45
C LEU A 173 14.14 3.15 -31.98
N ARG A 174 14.20 4.37 -32.56
CA ARG A 174 14.58 4.54 -33.95
C ARG A 174 16.01 4.04 -34.06
N SER A 175 16.18 2.97 -34.82
CA SER A 175 17.45 2.63 -35.45
C SER A 175 17.99 3.83 -36.20
N MET A 176 19.14 4.34 -35.77
CA MET A 176 20.17 4.98 -36.58
C MET A 176 21.51 4.84 -35.86
#